data_AF-G2THE8-F1
#
_entry.id   AF-G2THE8-F1
#
_cell.length_a   1.000
_cell.length_b   1.000
_cell.length_c   1.000
_cell.angle_alpha   90.00
_cell.angle_beta   90.00
_cell.angle_gamma   90.00
#
_symmetry.space_group_name_H-M   'P 1'
#
loop_
_entity.id
_entity.type
_entity.pdbx_description
1 polymer ?
#
loop_
_entity_poly.entity_id
_entity_poly.type
_entity_poly.pdbx_seq_one_letter_code
_entity_poly.pdbx_strand_id
1 'polypeptide(L)'
;MALQMIIVFILNFIISLIGTLAYSVRMVGVRTGKIAVSFAVFNILTLISRIAVTFQVPLLTKYVEGHTETSGLLHIFNLIIIISGVATAVGALLIPTFQRLFYRGVLYFSADRSIPKLVLHSFSKAGLHYMKDCVAVPVKENILQLNFRKLPVKIIIYNLVTVALLTVGSLAPIYAGSLEPDLRATCITLSSIINGVATILMSIFIDPQLSIMTDDVIDGKCSEEDFRKVVVAMVGSKTVGTFASLFLLIPSAYAIVFVAKMI
;
A
#
# COMPACT_ATOMS: atom_id res chain seq x y z
N MET A 1 -26.16 5.39 7.72
CA MET A 1 -25.09 4.93 8.64
C MET A 1 -24.39 3.67 8.12
N ALA A 2 -25.07 2.52 7.98
CA ALA A 2 -24.42 1.27 7.51
C ALA A 2 -23.77 1.37 6.12
N LEU A 3 -24.42 2.05 5.16
CA LEU A 3 -23.88 2.22 3.81
C LEU A 3 -22.54 2.99 3.78
N GLN A 4 -22.39 4.02 4.61
CA GLN A 4 -21.15 4.81 4.67
C GLN A 4 -19.97 3.95 5.14
N MET A 5 -20.18 3.10 6.14
CA MET A 5 -19.14 2.19 6.65
C MET A 5 -18.79 1.11 5.64
N ILE A 6 -19.77 0.56 4.93
CA ILE A 6 -19.51 -0.38 3.83
C ILE A 6 -18.63 0.30 2.76
N ILE A 7 -18.92 1.55 2.40
CA ILE A 7 -18.10 2.32 1.45
C ILE A 7 -16.68 2.50 2.01
N VAL A 8 -16.51 2.89 3.28
CA VAL A 8 -15.20 3.04 3.91
C VAL A 8 -14.41 1.73 3.87
N PHE A 9 -15.04 0.59 4.17
CA PHE A 9 -14.39 -0.72 4.11
C PHE A 9 -13.98 -1.12 2.69
N ILE A 10 -14.84 -0.87 1.70
CA ILE A 10 -14.54 -1.14 0.29
C ILE A 10 -13.38 -0.25 -0.19
N LEU A 11 -13.44 1.06 0.08
CA LEU A 11 -12.36 1.98 -0.26
C LEU A 11 -11.05 1.55 0.42
N ASN A 12 -11.10 1.22 1.71
CA ASN A 12 -9.94 0.74 2.46
C ASN A 12 -9.29 -0.49 1.84
N PHE A 13 -10.12 -1.45 1.45
CA PHE A 13 -9.69 -2.67 0.80
C PHE A 13 -9.01 -2.36 -0.54
N ILE A 14 -9.64 -1.53 -1.38
CA ILE A 14 -9.09 -1.11 -2.69
C ILE A 14 -7.76 -0.37 -2.52
N ILE A 15 -7.67 0.59 -1.60
CA ILE A 15 -6.46 1.36 -1.30
C ILE A 15 -5.32 0.42 -0.90
N SER A 16 -5.59 -0.48 0.04
CA SER A 16 -4.60 -1.42 0.57
C SER A 16 -4.18 -2.47 -0.48
N LEU A 17 -5.12 -2.89 -1.32
CA LEU A 17 -4.88 -3.79 -2.44
C LEU A 17 -3.99 -3.13 -3.50
N ILE A 18 -4.34 -1.94 -3.98
CA ILE A 18 -3.55 -1.19 -4.97
C ILE A 18 -2.14 -0.95 -4.43
N GLY A 19 -2.00 -0.51 -3.18
CA GLY A 19 -0.72 -0.28 -2.54
C GLY A 19 0.16 -1.55 -2.41
N THR A 20 -0.43 -2.74 -2.49
CA THR A 20 0.31 -4.02 -2.53
C THR A 20 0.65 -4.41 -3.96
N LEU A 21 -0.31 -4.30 -4.88
CA LEU A 21 -0.11 -4.59 -6.29
C LEU A 21 0.93 -3.68 -6.95
N ALA A 22 1.13 -2.48 -6.41
CA ALA A 22 2.16 -1.55 -6.85
C ALA A 22 3.59 -2.14 -6.81
N TYR A 23 3.86 -3.12 -5.93
CA TYR A 23 5.14 -3.86 -5.91
C TYR A 23 5.35 -4.71 -7.17
N SER A 24 4.28 -5.24 -7.77
CA SER A 24 4.38 -6.03 -9.01
C SER A 24 4.85 -5.18 -10.20
N VAL A 25 4.55 -3.88 -10.20
CA VAL A 25 4.99 -2.95 -11.24
C VAL A 25 6.50 -2.78 -11.23
N ARG A 26 7.13 -2.75 -10.05
CA ARG A 26 8.60 -2.69 -9.91
C ARG A 26 9.26 -3.94 -10.51
N MET A 27 8.71 -5.13 -10.23
CA MET A 27 9.17 -6.39 -10.85
C MET A 27 9.06 -6.37 -12.39
N VAL A 28 7.98 -5.79 -12.92
CA VAL A 28 7.80 -5.63 -14.37
C VAL A 28 8.84 -4.67 -14.96
N GLY A 29 9.18 -3.59 -14.26
CA GLY A 29 10.18 -2.62 -14.71
C GLY A 29 11.55 -3.26 -14.94
N VAL A 30 12.00 -4.09 -13.99
CA VAL A 30 13.26 -4.85 -14.12
C VAL A 30 13.18 -5.83 -15.30
N ARG A 31 12.14 -6.65 -15.35
CA ARG A 31 11.99 -7.70 -16.39
C ARG A 31 11.82 -7.16 -17.81
N THR A 32 11.26 -5.96 -17.96
CA THR A 32 11.08 -5.32 -19.27
C THR A 32 12.25 -4.42 -19.67
N GLY A 33 13.13 -4.07 -18.73
CA GLY A 33 14.12 -3.00 -18.90
C GLY A 33 13.51 -1.59 -19.03
N LYS A 34 12.18 -1.45 -18.91
CA LYS A 34 11.46 -0.18 -19.10
C LYS A 34 11.06 0.43 -17.75
N ILE A 35 12.07 0.84 -16.96
CA ILE A 35 11.85 1.38 -15.60
C ILE A 35 10.94 2.60 -15.63
N ALA A 36 11.25 3.61 -16.46
CA ALA A 36 10.50 4.87 -16.49
C ALA A 36 9.02 4.67 -16.85
N VAL A 37 8.74 3.76 -17.79
CA VAL A 37 7.35 3.41 -18.16
C VAL A 37 6.65 2.72 -17.01
N SER A 38 7.30 1.77 -16.36
CA SER A 38 6.73 1.06 -15.20
C SER A 38 6.46 2.04 -14.06
N PHE A 39 7.35 3.00 -13.83
CA PHE A 39 7.14 4.07 -12.85
C PHE A 39 5.93 4.95 -13.20
N ALA A 40 5.69 5.25 -14.48
CA ALA A 40 4.48 5.96 -14.89
C ALA A 40 3.19 5.17 -14.56
N VAL A 41 3.17 3.85 -14.81
CA VAL A 41 2.06 2.97 -14.44
C VAL A 41 1.85 2.95 -12.92
N PHE A 42 2.93 2.84 -12.15
CA PHE A 42 2.90 2.92 -10.70
C PHE A 42 2.29 4.24 -10.21
N ASN A 43 2.70 5.38 -10.77
CA ASN A 43 2.17 6.68 -10.40
C ASN A 43 0.67 6.80 -10.66
N ILE A 44 0.17 6.29 -11.79
CA ILE A 44 -1.27 6.27 -12.08
C ILE A 44 -2.03 5.46 -11.01
N LEU A 45 -1.54 4.25 -10.68
CA LEU A 45 -2.17 3.40 -9.66
C LEU A 45 -2.20 4.09 -8.29
N THR A 46 -1.07 4.67 -7.88
CA THR A 46 -1.00 5.37 -6.58
C THR A 46 -1.85 6.63 -6.56
N LEU A 47 -2.02 7.33 -7.68
CA LEU A 47 -2.90 8.49 -7.77
C LEU A 47 -4.36 8.10 -7.53
N ILE A 48 -4.83 7.02 -8.16
CA ILE A 48 -6.18 6.48 -7.93
C ILE A 48 -6.38 6.12 -6.45
N SER A 49 -5.39 5.46 -5.86
CA SER A 49 -5.41 5.13 -4.43
C SER A 49 -5.46 6.37 -3.54
N ARG A 50 -4.71 7.44 -3.87
CA ARG A 50 -4.71 8.69 -3.11
C ARG A 50 -6.07 9.39 -3.19
N ILE A 51 -6.69 9.42 -4.36
CA ILE A 51 -8.05 9.96 -4.53
C ILE A 51 -9.04 9.20 -3.64
N ALA A 52 -8.95 7.86 -3.61
CA ALA A 52 -9.80 7.04 -2.74
C ALA A 52 -9.60 7.37 -1.24
N VAL A 53 -8.37 7.60 -0.78
CA VAL A 53 -8.08 8.05 0.59
C VAL A 53 -8.74 9.39 0.89
N THR A 54 -8.69 10.34 -0.05
CA THR A 54 -9.32 11.66 0.11
C THR A 54 -10.84 11.58 0.30
N PHE A 55 -11.50 10.57 -0.26
CA PHE A 55 -12.92 10.30 0.02
C PHE A 55 -13.13 9.52 1.33
N GLN A 56 -12.23 8.58 1.64
CA GLN A 56 -12.34 7.72 2.82
C GLN A 56 -12.23 8.53 4.13
N VAL A 57 -11.30 9.48 4.22
CA VAL A 57 -11.01 10.23 5.44
C VAL A 57 -12.24 11.04 5.92
N PRO A 58 -12.88 11.91 5.10
CA PRO A 58 -14.07 12.65 5.54
C PRO A 58 -15.26 11.74 5.88
N LEU A 59 -15.44 10.63 5.16
CA LEU A 59 -16.50 9.66 5.45
C LEU A 59 -16.30 9.00 6.82
N LEU A 60 -15.07 8.62 7.13
CA LEU A 60 -14.71 8.04 8.43
C LEU A 60 -14.83 9.07 9.55
N THR A 61 -14.33 10.29 9.36
CA THR A 61 -14.44 11.38 10.36
C THR A 61 -15.90 11.69 10.67
N LYS A 62 -16.75 11.89 9.65
CA LYS A 62 -18.18 12.15 9.83
C LYS A 62 -18.90 11.01 10.56
N TYR A 63 -18.50 9.76 10.30
CA TYR A 63 -19.06 8.62 11.00
C TYR A 63 -18.70 8.63 12.49
N VAL A 64 -17.44 8.91 12.81
CA VAL A 64 -16.93 9.01 14.19
C VAL A 64 -17.61 10.15 14.96
N GLU A 65 -17.85 11.30 14.33
CA GLU A 65 -18.57 12.42 14.95
C GLU A 65 -20.01 12.08 15.32
N GLY A 66 -20.67 11.22 14.54
CA GLY A 66 -22.04 10.77 14.78
C GLY A 66 -22.19 9.66 15.83
N HIS A 67 -21.10 9.09 16.34
CA HIS A 67 -21.12 7.98 17.30
C HIS A 67 -20.18 8.27 18.47
N THR A 68 -20.74 8.70 19.60
CA THR A 68 -19.96 9.13 20.78
C THR A 68 -19.43 7.98 21.63
N GLU A 69 -19.90 6.74 21.40
CA GLU A 69 -19.43 5.58 22.15
C GLU A 69 -18.05 5.11 21.68
N THR A 70 -17.04 5.37 22.50
CA THR A 70 -15.63 5.05 22.23
C THR A 70 -15.34 3.55 22.14
N SER A 71 -16.08 2.71 22.86
CA SER A 71 -15.89 1.24 22.87
C SER A 71 -16.22 0.58 21.53
N GLY A 72 -17.29 1.03 20.86
CA GLY A 72 -17.69 0.55 19.54
C GLY A 72 -16.78 1.06 18.42
N LEU A 73 -16.25 2.28 18.56
CA LEU A 73 -15.33 2.86 17.59
C LEU A 73 -14.03 2.06 17.48
N LEU A 74 -13.44 1.66 18.60
CA LEU A 74 -12.19 0.89 18.59
C LEU A 74 -12.32 -0.42 17.80
N HIS A 75 -13.46 -1.12 17.93
CA HIS A 75 -13.74 -2.32 17.14
C HIS A 75 -13.78 -2.02 15.64
N ILE A 76 -14.38 -0.89 15.25
CA ILE A 76 -14.46 -0.46 13.86
C ILE A 76 -13.07 -0.15 13.30
N PHE A 77 -12.24 0.61 14.02
CA PHE A 77 -10.87 0.92 13.58
C PHE A 77 -10.01 -0.35 13.46
N ASN A 78 -10.11 -1.26 14.41
CA ASN A 78 -9.44 -2.57 14.33
C ASN A 78 -9.93 -3.35 13.11
N LEU A 79 -11.23 -3.34 12.81
CA LEU A 79 -11.78 -3.98 11.63
C LEU A 79 -11.26 -3.36 10.33
N ILE A 80 -11.12 -2.02 10.27
CA ILE A 80 -10.47 -1.34 9.13
C ILE A 80 -9.05 -1.87 8.94
N ILE A 81 -8.25 -1.94 10.00
CA ILE A 81 -6.86 -2.43 9.92
C ILE A 81 -6.83 -3.92 9.50
N ILE A 82 -7.72 -4.75 10.04
CA ILE A 82 -7.83 -6.17 9.65
C ILE A 82 -8.19 -6.29 8.17
N ILE A 83 -9.16 -5.50 7.68
CA ILE A 83 -9.55 -5.46 6.26
C ILE A 83 -8.36 -5.02 5.40
N SER A 84 -7.59 -4.01 5.83
CA SER A 84 -6.35 -3.62 5.15
C SER A 84 -5.37 -4.77 5.08
N GLY A 85 -5.12 -5.45 6.21
CA GLY A 85 -4.22 -6.59 6.30
C GLY A 85 -4.64 -7.73 5.37
N VAL A 86 -5.93 -8.10 5.37
CA VAL A 86 -6.51 -9.08 4.44
C VAL A 86 -6.34 -8.62 2.99
N ALA A 87 -6.58 -7.35 2.68
CA ALA A 87 -6.40 -6.83 1.34
C ALA A 87 -4.93 -6.91 0.88
N THR A 88 -3.96 -6.68 1.78
CA THR A 88 -2.55 -6.87 1.45
C THR A 88 -2.20 -8.34 1.22
N ALA A 89 -2.78 -9.26 2.01
CA ALA A 89 -2.58 -10.70 1.81
C ALA A 89 -3.19 -11.18 0.47
N VAL A 90 -4.41 -10.74 0.16
CA VAL A 90 -5.05 -10.97 -1.15
C VAL A 90 -4.22 -10.36 -2.27
N GLY A 91 -3.73 -9.14 -2.08
CA GLY A 91 -2.83 -8.47 -3.01
C GLY A 91 -1.57 -9.28 -3.29
N ALA A 92 -0.93 -9.83 -2.24
CA ALA A 92 0.24 -10.67 -2.36
C ALA A 92 -0.03 -11.92 -3.21
N LEU A 93 -1.18 -12.57 -3.02
CA LEU A 93 -1.61 -13.71 -3.83
C LEU A 93 -1.86 -13.32 -5.30
N LEU A 94 -2.32 -12.10 -5.54
CA LEU A 94 -2.62 -11.58 -6.87
C LEU A 94 -1.39 -11.00 -7.60
N ILE A 95 -0.23 -10.86 -6.95
CA ILE A 95 1.00 -10.31 -7.56
C ILE A 95 1.37 -11.01 -8.88
N PRO A 96 1.43 -12.36 -8.99
CA PRO A 96 1.82 -13.02 -10.23
C PRO A 96 0.88 -12.69 -11.41
N THR A 97 -0.43 -12.60 -11.12
CA THR A 97 -1.46 -12.21 -12.10
C THR A 97 -1.25 -10.78 -12.56
N PHE A 98 -1.09 -9.84 -11.62
CA PHE A 98 -0.88 -8.43 -11.94
C PHE A 98 0.47 -8.15 -12.59
N GLN A 99 1.51 -8.92 -12.27
CA GLN A 99 2.79 -8.85 -12.97
C GLN A 99 2.63 -9.16 -14.46
N ARG A 100 1.88 -10.22 -14.83
CA ARG A 100 1.59 -10.54 -16.24
C ARG A 100 0.76 -9.45 -16.91
N LEU A 101 -0.24 -8.93 -16.21
CA LEU A 101 -1.10 -7.85 -16.70
C LEU A 101 -0.28 -6.58 -16.99
N PHE A 102 0.50 -6.12 -16.02
CA PHE A 102 1.30 -4.92 -16.13
C PHE A 102 2.47 -5.08 -17.09
N TYR A 103 3.06 -6.27 -17.24
CA TYR A 103 4.09 -6.54 -18.25
C TYR A 103 3.60 -6.17 -19.65
N ARG A 104 2.41 -6.65 -20.03
CA ARG A 104 1.81 -6.28 -21.31
C ARG A 104 1.42 -4.81 -21.35
N GLY A 105 0.84 -4.28 -20.28
CA GLY A 105 0.48 -2.85 -20.19
C GLY A 105 1.68 -1.92 -20.44
N VAL A 106 2.83 -2.24 -19.85
CA VAL A 106 4.10 -1.52 -20.04
C VAL A 106 4.61 -1.64 -21.47
N LEU A 107 4.52 -2.82 -22.09
CA LEU A 107 4.92 -3.00 -23.49
C LEU A 107 4.02 -2.22 -24.46
N TYR A 108 2.70 -2.30 -24.31
CA TYR A 108 1.75 -1.53 -25.12
C TYR A 108 1.91 -0.04 -24.92
N PHE A 109 2.05 0.42 -23.67
CA PHE A 109 2.26 1.84 -23.39
C PHE A 109 3.55 2.37 -24.02
N SER A 110 4.61 1.56 -23.99
CA SER A 110 5.87 1.91 -24.63
C SER A 110 5.77 1.99 -26.16
N ALA A 111 4.83 1.31 -26.79
CA ALA A 111 4.62 1.32 -28.25
C ALA A 111 3.68 2.48 -28.68
N ASP A 112 2.50 2.58 -28.08
CA ASP A 112 1.45 3.54 -28.48
C ASP A 112 1.59 4.92 -27.83
N ARG A 113 2.50 5.07 -26.84
CA ARG A 113 2.81 6.29 -26.08
C ARG A 113 1.60 7.06 -25.50
N SER A 114 0.43 6.43 -25.42
CA SER A 114 -0.82 7.08 -25.00
C SER A 114 -1.54 6.33 -23.88
N ILE A 115 -1.52 6.92 -22.68
CA ILE A 115 -2.15 6.40 -21.46
C ILE A 115 -3.67 6.26 -21.63
N PRO A 116 -4.40 7.25 -22.20
CA PRO A 116 -5.85 7.17 -22.31
C PRO A 116 -6.33 6.03 -23.22
N LYS A 117 -5.61 5.79 -24.33
CA LYS A 117 -5.91 4.67 -25.23
C LYS A 117 -5.66 3.32 -24.56
N LEU A 118 -4.58 3.21 -23.76
CA LEU A 118 -4.28 2.00 -22.98
C LEU A 118 -5.40 1.65 -21.99
N VAL A 119 -5.92 2.66 -21.27
CA VAL A 119 -7.04 2.48 -20.33
C VAL A 119 -8.30 2.08 -21.08
N LEU A 120 -8.66 2.77 -22.17
CA LEU A 120 -9.84 2.42 -22.98
C LEU A 120 -9.77 0.98 -23.53
N HIS A 121 -8.59 0.55 -24.00
CA HIS A 121 -8.39 -0.80 -24.54
C HIS A 121 -8.45 -1.88 -23.46
N SER A 122 -8.03 -1.57 -22.23
CA SER A 122 -8.10 -2.49 -21.08
C SER A 122 -9.54 -2.83 -20.69
N PHE A 123 -10.49 -1.91 -20.90
CA PHE A 123 -11.93 -2.13 -20.69
C PHE A 123 -12.66 -2.71 -21.93
N SER A 124 -11.97 -2.97 -23.04
CA SER A 124 -12.57 -3.62 -24.20
C SER A 124 -12.87 -5.11 -23.94
N LYS A 125 -13.80 -5.72 -24.69
CA LYS A 125 -14.11 -7.15 -24.59
C LYS A 125 -12.87 -8.05 -24.77
N ALA A 126 -11.95 -7.63 -25.65
CA ALA A 126 -10.67 -8.29 -25.84
C ALA A 126 -9.79 -8.14 -24.59
N GLY A 127 -9.61 -6.91 -24.08
CA GLY A 127 -8.87 -6.63 -22.85
C GLY A 127 -9.36 -7.44 -21.65
N LEU A 128 -10.69 -7.56 -21.48
CA LEU A 128 -11.31 -8.29 -20.38
C LEU A 128 -11.15 -9.83 -20.51
N HIS A 129 -11.17 -10.37 -21.74
CA HIS A 129 -10.83 -11.78 -21.99
C HIS A 129 -9.37 -12.06 -21.63
N TYR A 130 -8.46 -11.16 -22.02
CA TYR A 130 -7.04 -11.31 -21.69
C TYR A 130 -6.73 -11.15 -20.20
N MET A 131 -7.50 -10.35 -19.46
CA MET A 131 -7.38 -10.29 -17.99
C MET A 131 -7.69 -11.65 -17.36
N LYS A 132 -8.63 -12.43 -17.92
CA LYS A 132 -8.93 -13.79 -17.45
C LYS A 132 -7.79 -14.77 -17.79
N ASP A 133 -7.17 -14.64 -18.95
CA ASP A 133 -6.04 -15.51 -19.36
C ASP A 133 -4.75 -15.23 -18.57
N CYS A 134 -4.63 -14.05 -17.96
CA CYS A 134 -3.49 -13.65 -17.14
C CYS A 134 -3.54 -14.20 -15.71
N VAL A 135 -4.65 -14.82 -15.29
CA VAL A 135 -4.80 -15.39 -13.95
C VAL A 135 -3.74 -16.46 -13.73
N ALA A 136 -2.80 -16.17 -12.83
CA ALA A 136 -1.69 -17.05 -12.50
C ALA A 136 -1.77 -17.41 -11.03
N VAL A 137 -1.85 -18.71 -10.73
CA VAL A 137 -1.81 -19.22 -9.36
C VAL A 137 -0.36 -19.11 -8.87
N PRO A 138 -0.11 -18.63 -7.63
CA PRO A 138 1.24 -18.54 -7.08
C PRO A 138 1.89 -19.93 -7.03
N VAL A 139 3.06 -20.07 -7.67
CA VAL A 139 3.82 -21.32 -7.66
C VAL A 139 4.54 -21.44 -6.31
N LYS A 140 4.15 -22.46 -5.53
CA LYS A 140 4.59 -22.67 -4.13
C LYS A 140 6.12 -22.84 -3.97
N GLU A 141 6.81 -23.27 -5.03
CA GLU A 141 8.27 -23.50 -5.01
C GLU A 141 9.10 -22.24 -4.76
N ASN A 142 8.61 -21.05 -5.15
CA ASN A 142 9.32 -19.79 -4.93
C ASN A 142 9.29 -19.29 -3.48
N ILE A 143 8.34 -19.77 -2.66
CA ILE A 143 8.19 -19.36 -1.25
C ILE A 143 9.09 -20.23 -0.35
N LEU A 144 9.27 -21.51 -0.70
CA LEU A 144 10.06 -22.48 0.06
C LEU A 144 11.58 -22.30 -0.09
N GLN A 145 12.04 -21.54 -1.10
CA GLN A 145 13.46 -21.24 -1.32
C GLN A 145 13.90 -19.84 -0.84
N LEU A 146 13.17 -19.25 0.10
CA LEU A 146 13.57 -17.99 0.76
C LEU A 146 14.79 -18.23 1.65
N ASN A 147 15.99 -18.04 1.10
CA ASN A 147 17.21 -18.04 1.88
C ASN A 147 17.38 -16.68 2.58
N PHE A 148 16.89 -16.58 3.83
CA PHE A 148 16.91 -15.36 4.65
C PHE A 148 18.29 -14.71 4.81
N ARG A 149 19.39 -15.44 4.58
CA ARG A 149 20.77 -14.93 4.69
C ARG A 149 21.16 -13.90 3.63
N LYS A 150 20.53 -13.89 2.46
CA LYS A 150 20.84 -12.93 1.37
C LYS A 150 19.88 -11.73 1.31
N LEU A 151 18.86 -11.70 2.18
CA LEU A 151 17.88 -10.63 2.17
C LEU A 151 18.43 -9.38 2.89
N PRO A 152 18.20 -8.17 2.37
CA PRO A 152 18.54 -6.94 3.07
C PRO A 152 17.57 -6.72 4.24
N VAL A 153 17.79 -7.42 5.35
CA VAL A 153 16.91 -7.43 6.53
C VAL A 153 16.62 -6.00 7.03
N LYS A 154 17.60 -5.10 6.92
CA LYS A 154 17.45 -3.68 7.26
C LYS A 154 16.31 -3.02 6.48
N ILE A 155 16.26 -3.18 5.14
CA ILE A 155 15.19 -2.64 4.28
C ILE A 155 13.84 -3.21 4.70
N ILE A 156 13.79 -4.51 4.97
CA ILE A 156 12.55 -5.20 5.33
C ILE A 156 11.99 -4.65 6.65
N ILE A 157 12.85 -4.40 7.64
CA ILE A 157 12.47 -3.78 8.92
C ILE A 157 12.02 -2.33 8.69
N TYR A 158 12.76 -1.53 7.92
CA TYR A 158 12.35 -0.17 7.60
C TYR A 158 10.99 -0.14 6.90
N ASN A 159 10.72 -1.09 6.00
CA ASN A 159 9.44 -1.21 5.32
C ASN A 159 8.31 -1.58 6.28
N LEU A 160 8.54 -2.52 7.19
CA LEU A 160 7.57 -2.89 8.22
C LEU A 160 7.18 -1.67 9.06
N VAL A 161 8.17 -0.95 9.58
CA VAL A 161 7.97 0.25 10.42
C VAL A 161 7.26 1.34 9.63
N THR A 162 7.72 1.62 8.40
CA THR A 162 7.13 2.63 7.52
C THR A 162 5.66 2.32 7.23
N VAL A 163 5.33 1.07 6.87
CA VAL A 163 3.95 0.66 6.57
C VAL A 163 3.07 0.74 7.82
N ALA A 164 3.59 0.37 8.98
CA ALA A 164 2.87 0.49 10.23
C ALA A 164 2.57 1.96 10.56
N LEU A 165 3.56 2.84 10.41
CA LEU A 165 3.40 4.28 10.61
C LEU A 165 2.43 4.92 9.62
N LEU A 166 2.43 4.53 8.33
CA LEU A 166 1.47 5.04 7.35
C LEU A 166 0.03 4.61 7.67
N THR A 167 -0.14 3.36 8.09
CA THR A 167 -1.47 2.81 8.43
C THR A 167 -2.03 3.49 9.67
N VAL A 168 -1.22 3.57 10.74
CA VAL A 168 -1.62 4.21 12.00
C VAL A 168 -1.73 5.73 11.83
N GLY A 169 -0.82 6.35 11.08
CA GLY A 169 -0.81 7.78 10.81
C GLY A 169 -2.03 8.28 10.04
N SER A 170 -2.76 7.39 9.36
CA SER A 170 -4.02 7.73 8.69
C SER A 170 -5.25 7.54 9.59
N LEU A 171 -5.18 6.64 10.58
CA LEU A 171 -6.32 6.23 11.40
C LEU A 171 -6.30 6.79 12.83
N ALA A 172 -5.15 6.77 13.50
CA ALA A 172 -4.99 7.27 14.87
C ALA A 172 -5.37 8.75 15.04
N PRO A 173 -5.10 9.67 14.09
CA PRO A 173 -5.57 11.07 14.16
C PRO A 173 -7.09 11.21 14.28
N ILE A 174 -7.84 10.40 13.53
CA ILE A 174 -9.31 10.42 13.55
C ILE A 174 -9.81 9.84 14.88
N TYR A 175 -9.20 8.75 15.34
CA TYR A 175 -9.53 8.17 16.65
C TYR A 175 -9.15 9.10 17.82
N ALA A 176 -8.01 9.80 17.75
CA ALA A 176 -7.58 10.79 18.73
C ALA A 176 -8.59 11.94 18.86
N GLY A 177 -9.16 12.41 17.75
CA GLY A 177 -10.26 13.39 17.77
C GLY A 177 -11.55 12.87 18.42
N SER A 178 -11.75 11.55 18.51
CA SER A 178 -12.86 10.99 19.30
C SER A 178 -12.57 10.97 20.80
N LEU A 179 -11.30 10.82 21.19
CA LEU A 179 -10.85 10.85 22.58
C LEU A 179 -10.91 12.26 23.18
N GLU A 180 -10.55 13.27 22.38
CA GLU A 180 -10.56 14.68 22.79
C GLU A 180 -11.32 15.54 21.76
N PRO A 181 -12.66 15.67 21.91
CA PRO A 181 -13.52 16.38 20.97
C PRO A 181 -13.12 17.83 20.68
N ASP A 182 -12.63 18.54 21.70
CA ASP A 182 -12.26 19.96 21.62
C ASP A 182 -11.01 20.19 20.76
N LEU A 183 -10.13 19.19 20.66
CA LEU A 183 -8.88 19.22 19.90
C LEU A 183 -8.94 18.43 18.59
N ARG A 184 -10.15 18.12 18.08
CA ARG A 184 -10.35 17.31 16.86
C ARG A 184 -9.59 17.81 15.65
N ALA A 185 -9.71 19.10 15.34
CA ALA A 185 -9.06 19.69 14.18
C ALA A 185 -7.53 19.54 14.28
N THR A 186 -6.97 19.82 15.46
CA THR A 186 -5.53 19.67 15.75
C THR A 186 -5.08 18.21 15.66
N CYS A 187 -5.86 17.27 16.18
CA CYS A 187 -5.57 15.85 16.07
C CYS A 187 -5.51 15.39 14.61
N ILE A 188 -6.47 15.81 13.79
CA ILE A 188 -6.54 15.45 12.36
C ILE A 188 -5.34 16.04 11.60
N THR A 189 -4.94 17.28 11.86
CA THR A 189 -3.80 17.91 11.15
C THR A 189 -2.45 17.27 11.51
N LEU A 190 -2.31 16.73 12.73
CA LEU A 190 -1.13 15.95 13.16
C LEU A 190 -0.91 14.67 12.32
N SER A 191 -1.92 14.18 11.58
CA SER A 191 -1.76 13.09 10.60
C SER A 191 -0.63 13.35 9.60
N SER A 192 -0.51 14.59 9.14
CA SER A 192 0.50 14.99 8.15
C SER A 192 1.92 14.83 8.69
N ILE A 193 2.13 15.03 9.99
CA ILE A 193 3.44 14.87 10.62
C ILE A 193 3.83 13.39 10.65
N ILE A 194 2.93 12.51 11.09
CA ILE A 194 3.20 11.06 11.16
C ILE A 194 3.44 10.50 9.75
N ASN A 195 2.57 10.86 8.79
CA ASN A 195 2.73 10.44 7.40
C ASN A 195 3.99 11.04 6.75
N GLY A 196 4.37 12.26 7.12
CA GLY A 196 5.61 12.90 6.68
C GLY A 196 6.84 12.12 7.14
N VAL A 197 6.91 11.76 8.42
CA VAL A 197 7.99 10.93 8.97
C VAL A 197 8.07 9.58 8.24
N ALA A 198 6.94 8.91 8.03
CA ALA A 198 6.92 7.64 7.30
C ALA A 198 7.37 7.80 5.83
N THR A 199 6.97 8.90 5.18
CA THR A 199 7.39 9.20 3.80
C THR A 199 8.91 9.44 3.73
N ILE A 200 9.48 10.15 4.70
CA ILE A 200 10.93 10.37 4.80
C ILE A 200 11.65 9.02 4.98
N LEU A 201 11.14 8.14 5.86
CA LEU A 201 11.72 6.81 6.05
C LEU A 201 11.72 6.02 4.74
N MET A 202 10.61 6.07 3.99
CA MET A 202 10.50 5.43 2.69
C MET A 202 11.49 6.00 1.67
N SER A 203 11.56 7.32 1.53
CA SER A 203 12.36 7.97 0.49
C SER A 203 13.86 7.94 0.76
N ILE A 204 14.29 7.87 2.03
CA ILE A 204 15.71 7.86 2.40
C ILE A 204 16.24 6.43 2.52
N PHE A 205 15.49 5.51 3.14
CA PHE A 205 16.03 4.19 3.48
C PHE A 205 15.52 3.07 2.58
N ILE A 206 14.37 3.22 1.92
CA ILE A 206 13.75 2.14 1.14
C ILE A 206 13.96 2.36 -0.36
N ASP A 207 13.50 3.49 -0.88
CA ASP A 207 13.49 3.75 -2.31
C ASP A 207 14.90 3.75 -2.93
N PRO A 208 15.95 4.38 -2.34
CA PRO A 208 17.30 4.33 -2.90
C PRO A 208 17.87 2.92 -2.95
N GLN A 209 17.61 2.10 -1.93
CA GLN A 209 18.13 0.74 -1.90
C GLN A 209 17.43 -0.15 -2.93
N LEU A 210 16.12 0.03 -3.13
CA LEU A 210 15.40 -0.67 -4.20
C LEU A 210 15.85 -0.21 -5.59
N SER A 211 16.16 1.08 -5.78
CA SER A 211 16.69 1.61 -7.04
C SER A 211 18.06 1.02 -7.36
N ILE A 212 18.98 0.99 -6.40
CA ILE A 212 20.31 0.37 -6.57
C ILE A 212 20.17 -1.12 -6.92
N MET A 213 19.28 -1.84 -6.24
CA MET A 213 19.01 -3.26 -6.56
C MET A 213 18.39 -3.44 -7.96
N THR A 214 17.61 -2.47 -8.43
CA THR A 214 17.04 -2.47 -9.78
C THR A 214 18.15 -2.30 -10.81
N ASP A 215 19.06 -1.35 -10.59
CA ASP A 215 20.21 -1.09 -11.45
C ASP A 215 21.18 -2.29 -11.46
N ASP A 216 21.43 -2.91 -10.30
CA ASP A 216 22.28 -4.10 -10.19
C ASP A 216 21.73 -5.28 -11.01
N VAL A 217 20.41 -5.42 -11.15
CA VAL A 217 19.83 -6.45 -12.02
C VAL A 217 20.00 -6.11 -13.49
N ILE A 218 19.85 -4.83 -13.87
CA ILE A 218 20.03 -4.38 -15.26
C ILE A 218 21.50 -4.51 -15.69
N ASP A 219 22.43 -4.18 -14.79
CA ASP A 219 23.87 -4.33 -14.98
C ASP A 219 24.33 -5.81 -14.95
N GLY A 220 23.42 -6.76 -14.68
CA GLY A 220 23.72 -8.19 -14.59
C GLY A 220 24.52 -8.61 -13.34
N LYS A 221 24.68 -7.70 -12.36
CA LYS A 221 25.35 -7.97 -11.06
C LYS A 221 24.46 -8.81 -10.13
N CYS A 222 23.14 -8.72 -10.30
CA CYS A 222 22.14 -9.45 -9.53
C CYS A 222 21.14 -10.16 -10.46
N SER A 223 20.60 -11.30 -10.03
CA SER A 223 19.59 -12.02 -10.82
C SER A 223 18.18 -11.43 -10.62
N GLU A 224 17.33 -11.52 -11.65
CA GLU A 224 15.91 -11.16 -11.53
C GLU A 224 15.21 -11.97 -10.42
N GLU A 225 15.65 -13.20 -10.19
CA GLU A 225 15.08 -14.08 -9.16
C GLU A 225 15.40 -13.61 -7.75
N ASP A 226 16.61 -13.11 -7.52
CA ASP A 226 17.01 -12.56 -6.23
C ASP A 226 16.27 -11.25 -5.95
N PHE A 227 16.10 -10.38 -6.95
CA PHE A 227 15.26 -9.20 -6.83
C PHE A 227 13.79 -9.57 -6.54
N ARG A 228 13.27 -10.60 -7.22
CA ARG A 228 11.91 -11.11 -6.98
C ARG A 228 11.73 -11.54 -5.52
N LYS A 229 12.72 -12.24 -4.93
CA LYS A 229 12.69 -12.65 -3.51
C LYS A 229 12.67 -11.45 -2.57
N VAL A 230 13.44 -10.40 -2.85
CA VAL A 230 13.43 -9.15 -2.07
C VAL A 230 12.06 -8.50 -2.12
N VAL A 231 11.45 -8.38 -3.30
CA VAL A 231 10.11 -7.79 -3.43
C VAL A 231 9.04 -8.63 -2.71
N VAL A 232 9.13 -9.97 -2.77
CA VAL A 232 8.24 -10.85 -2.00
C VAL A 232 8.40 -10.63 -0.49
N ALA A 233 9.64 -10.48 0.00
CA ALA A 233 9.89 -10.18 1.40
C ALA A 233 9.35 -8.80 1.82
N MET A 234 9.42 -7.81 0.92
CA MET A 234 8.84 -6.47 1.13
C MET A 234 7.31 -6.50 1.19
N VAL A 235 6.67 -7.33 0.38
CA VAL A 235 5.22 -7.54 0.43
C VAL A 235 4.85 -8.25 1.73
N GLY A 236 5.62 -9.25 2.15
CA GLY A 236 5.44 -9.91 3.44
C GLY A 236 5.55 -8.93 4.60
N SER A 237 6.58 -8.07 4.61
CA SER A 237 6.75 -7.07 5.67
C SER A 237 5.69 -5.97 5.63
N LYS A 238 5.14 -5.64 4.45
CA LYS A 238 3.97 -4.76 4.33
C LYS A 238 2.78 -5.37 5.06
N THR A 239 2.44 -6.63 4.78
CA THR A 239 1.32 -7.32 5.45
C THR A 239 1.52 -7.39 6.95
N VAL A 240 2.71 -7.77 7.41
CA VAL A 240 3.03 -7.81 8.85
C VAL A 240 2.96 -6.42 9.48
N GLY A 241 3.48 -5.38 8.82
CA GLY A 241 3.42 -3.99 9.28
C GLY A 241 1.99 -3.47 9.39
N THR A 242 1.12 -3.81 8.43
CA THR A 242 -0.31 -3.48 8.50
C THR A 242 -0.98 -4.14 9.69
N PHE A 243 -0.71 -5.41 9.98
CA PHE A 243 -1.25 -6.03 11.20
C PHE A 243 -0.62 -5.48 12.49
N ALA A 244 0.68 -5.15 12.49
CA ALA A 244 1.35 -4.51 13.61
C ALA A 244 0.72 -3.16 14.00
N SER A 245 0.04 -2.52 13.04
CA SER A 245 -0.71 -1.28 13.26
C SER A 245 -1.84 -1.43 14.29
N LEU A 246 -2.37 -2.64 14.50
CA LEU A 246 -3.38 -2.91 15.53
C LEU A 246 -2.84 -2.57 16.94
N PHE A 247 -1.60 -2.94 17.22
CA PHE A 247 -0.96 -2.68 18.52
C PHE A 247 -0.53 -1.23 18.69
N LEU A 248 -0.26 -0.55 17.58
CA LEU A 248 0.21 0.84 17.56
C LEU A 248 -0.93 1.87 17.55
N LEU A 249 -2.15 1.49 17.15
CA LEU A 249 -3.28 2.41 17.03
C LEU A 249 -3.56 3.21 18.32
N ILE A 250 -3.73 2.49 19.43
CA ILE A 250 -4.04 3.09 20.74
C ILE A 250 -2.89 3.98 21.24
N PRO A 251 -1.63 3.50 21.36
CA PRO A 251 -0.55 4.34 21.87
C PRO A 251 -0.29 5.55 20.96
N SER A 252 -0.42 5.41 19.64
CA SER A 252 -0.30 6.55 18.73
C SER A 252 -1.43 7.55 18.89
N ALA A 253 -2.68 7.13 19.12
CA ALA A 253 -3.78 8.06 19.37
C ALA A 253 -3.57 8.86 20.65
N TYR A 254 -3.14 8.23 21.74
CA TYR A 254 -2.80 8.95 22.98
C TYR A 254 -1.60 9.88 22.80
N ALA A 255 -0.59 9.48 22.04
CA ALA A 255 0.54 10.35 21.73
C ALA A 255 0.10 11.60 20.93
N ILE A 256 -0.83 11.44 19.97
CA ILE A 256 -1.40 12.56 19.22
C ILE A 256 -2.17 13.51 20.15
N VAL A 257 -3.04 12.99 21.02
CA VAL A 257 -3.77 13.81 22.00
C VAL A 257 -2.81 14.55 22.92
N PHE A 258 -1.76 13.89 23.40
CA PHE A 258 -0.75 14.51 24.25
C PHE A 258 -0.07 15.69 23.56
N VAL A 259 0.38 15.51 22.32
CA VAL A 259 0.99 16.60 21.52
C VAL A 259 -0.03 17.70 21.24
N ALA A 260 -1.27 17.35 20.91
CA ALA A 260 -2.33 18.33 20.66
C ALA A 260 -2.66 19.19 21.89
N LYS A 261 -2.47 18.67 23.10
CA LYS A 261 -2.65 19.43 24.36
C LYS A 261 -1.48 20.35 24.69
N MET A 262 -0.30 20.11 24.11
CA MET A 262 0.91 20.90 24.36
C MET A 262 1.04 22.11 23.43
N ILE A 263 0.36 22.09 22.28
CA ILE A 263 0.38 23.15 21.26
C ILE A 263 -0.86 24.02 21.44
#